data_AF-A0A086AZZ0-F1
#
_entry.id   AF-A0A086AZZ0-F1
#
_cell.length_a   1.000
_cell.length_b   1.000
_cell.length_c   1.000
_cell.angle_alpha   90.00
_cell.angle_beta   90.00
_cell.angle_gamma   90.00
#
_symmetry.space_group_name_H-M   'P 1'
#
loop_
_entity.id
_entity.type
_entity.pdbx_description
1 polymer ?
#
loop_
_entity_poly.entity_id
_entity_poly.type
_entity_poly.pdbx_seq_one_letter_code
_entity_poly.pdbx_strand_id
1 'polypeptide(L)'
;MNIFIIKNYKMITKKNYEVLYYVTPKQYRATALDQQEYDPKAMENLDKEEALEELLLKCALSELISTLIIIFKEKYANPLPIWTGIVDYEINTKKENSKRKDIKKIQFEFKYGVKTDFGANTEYLDNLFMEFSSPSQAFKDIVKNNLQGKTFTENEHNNKTTFVISNSPISKIEVTPSTFHLFINKSSFIDYGQ
;
A
#
# COMPACT_ATOMS: atom_id res chain seq x y z
N MET A 1 24.22 5.22 -32.63
CA MET A 1 24.79 4.94 -31.29
C MET A 1 23.73 5.34 -30.27
N ASN A 2 22.93 4.38 -29.80
CA ASN A 2 21.85 4.64 -28.84
C ASN A 2 22.43 4.71 -27.43
N ILE A 3 22.45 5.90 -26.84
CA ILE A 3 22.80 6.10 -25.44
C ILE A 3 21.60 5.64 -24.61
N PHE A 4 21.71 4.47 -23.98
CA PHE A 4 20.78 4.06 -22.93
C PHE A 4 21.01 4.98 -21.73
N ILE A 5 20.13 5.95 -21.53
CA ILE A 5 20.05 6.68 -20.27
C ILE A 5 19.52 5.69 -19.24
N ILE A 6 20.42 5.13 -18.41
CA ILE A 6 20.04 4.41 -17.21
C ILE A 6 19.40 5.45 -16.29
N LYS A 7 18.07 5.52 -16.26
CA LYS A 7 17.37 6.26 -15.21
C LYS A 7 17.75 5.59 -13.89
N ASN A 8 18.56 6.28 -13.08
CA ASN A 8 18.79 5.89 -11.70
C ASN A 8 17.48 6.07 -10.93
N TYR A 9 16.66 5.04 -10.92
CA TYR A 9 15.50 4.96 -10.05
C TYR A 9 16.00 4.88 -8.62
N LYS A 10 15.64 5.87 -7.80
CA LYS A 10 15.96 5.88 -6.37
C LYS A 10 15.20 4.74 -5.70
N MET A 11 15.92 3.79 -5.11
CA MET A 11 15.36 2.65 -4.38
C MET A 11 14.56 3.16 -3.16
N ILE A 12 13.40 2.56 -2.91
CA ILE A 12 12.57 2.92 -1.75
C ILE A 12 13.14 2.22 -0.52
N THR A 13 13.47 2.98 0.50
CA THR A 13 14.07 2.48 1.74
C THR A 13 13.07 2.49 2.90
N LYS A 14 13.41 1.79 3.99
CA LYS A 14 12.59 1.79 5.22
C LYS A 14 12.24 3.17 5.74
N LYS A 15 13.17 4.12 5.65
CA LYS A 15 12.94 5.50 6.09
C LYS A 15 11.86 6.19 5.25
N ASN A 16 11.71 5.83 3.98
CA ASN A 16 10.74 6.47 3.09
C ASN A 16 9.30 6.12 3.46
N TYR A 17 9.05 4.92 3.96
CA TYR A 17 7.70 4.47 4.31
C TYR A 17 7.43 4.40 5.82
N GLU A 18 8.34 4.92 6.67
CA GLU A 18 8.15 4.90 8.13
C GLU A 18 6.92 5.71 8.56
N VAL A 19 6.59 6.77 7.81
CA VAL A 19 5.45 7.66 8.07
C VAL A 19 4.11 6.90 8.04
N LEU A 20 4.02 5.83 7.24
CA LEU A 20 2.83 4.99 7.15
C LEU A 20 2.50 4.24 8.46
N TYR A 21 3.43 4.23 9.41
CA TYR A 21 3.25 3.59 10.71
C TYR A 21 3.13 4.59 11.86
N TYR A 22 3.10 5.89 11.55
CA TYR A 22 2.91 6.93 12.54
C TYR A 22 1.47 6.91 13.04
N VAL A 23 1.31 6.65 14.33
CA VAL A 23 0.02 6.65 15.03
C VAL A 23 -0.12 8.00 15.73
N THR A 24 -1.10 8.82 15.33
CA THR A 24 -1.36 10.11 15.96
C THR A 24 -1.63 9.89 17.46
N PRO A 25 -0.95 10.59 18.37
CA PRO A 25 -1.23 10.49 19.80
C PRO A 25 -2.67 10.86 20.13
N LYS A 26 -3.32 10.15 21.05
CA LYS A 26 -4.75 10.33 21.35
C LYS A 26 -5.14 11.78 21.70
N GLN A 27 -4.26 12.51 22.38
CA GLN A 27 -4.47 13.93 22.73
C GLN A 27 -4.58 14.86 21.51
N TYR A 28 -4.02 14.46 20.36
CA TYR A 28 -4.07 15.22 19.11
C TYR A 28 -5.09 14.67 18.10
N ARG A 29 -5.86 13.63 18.45
CA ARG A 29 -6.94 13.12 17.59
C ARG A 29 -8.19 13.97 17.79
N ALA A 30 -8.81 14.41 16.71
CA ALA A 30 -9.96 15.32 16.73
C ALA A 30 -11.20 14.65 17.35
N THR A 31 -11.35 14.74 18.67
CA THR A 31 -12.57 14.34 19.38
C THR A 31 -13.23 15.48 20.16
N ALA A 32 -12.69 16.70 20.10
CA ALA A 32 -13.30 17.87 20.74
C ALA A 32 -13.27 19.07 19.78
N LEU A 33 -14.38 19.79 19.72
CA LEU A 33 -14.53 21.09 19.05
C LEU A 33 -13.57 22.17 19.62
N ASP A 34 -12.83 21.83 20.69
CA ASP A 34 -11.89 22.68 21.42
C ASP A 34 -10.43 22.18 21.30
N GLN A 35 -10.02 21.65 20.14
CA GLN A 35 -8.61 21.31 19.95
C GLN A 35 -7.73 22.56 19.98
N GLN A 36 -7.08 22.80 21.12
CA GLN A 36 -6.12 23.89 21.31
C GLN A 36 -4.71 23.51 20.82
N GLU A 37 -4.43 22.22 20.67
CA GLU A 37 -3.12 21.69 20.27
C GLU A 37 -3.22 20.80 19.03
N TYR A 38 -2.43 21.13 18.01
CA TYR A 38 -2.24 20.31 16.83
C TYR A 38 -1.12 19.29 17.07
N ASP A 39 -1.15 18.17 16.35
CA ASP A 39 -0.02 17.23 16.36
C ASP A 39 1.25 17.95 15.85
N PRO A 40 2.31 18.08 16.68
CA PRO A 40 3.55 18.75 16.28
C PRO A 40 4.24 18.07 15.09
N LYS A 41 3.92 16.81 14.79
CA LYS A 41 4.47 16.06 13.65
C LYS A 41 3.63 16.15 12.37
N ALA A 42 2.48 16.83 12.40
CA ALA A 42 1.58 16.88 11.25
C ALA A 42 2.27 17.36 9.97
N MET A 43 3.00 18.49 10.05
CA MET A 43 3.72 19.04 8.90
C MET A 43 4.88 18.15 8.45
N GLU A 44 5.69 17.66 9.40
CA GLU A 44 6.81 16.74 9.08
C GLU A 44 6.31 15.46 8.40
N ASN A 45 5.19 14.91 8.85
CA ASN A 45 4.60 13.72 8.25
C ASN A 45 4.02 14.00 6.87
N LEU A 46 3.39 15.16 6.66
CA LEU A 46 2.92 15.57 5.34
C LEU A 46 4.09 15.63 4.34
N ASP A 47 5.20 16.29 4.70
CA ASP A 47 6.40 16.36 3.86
C ASP A 47 6.95 14.97 3.53
N LYS A 48 6.91 14.03 4.49
CA LYS A 48 7.33 12.63 4.29
C LYS A 48 6.39 11.86 3.38
N GLU A 49 5.08 12.09 3.50
CA GLU A 49 4.05 11.47 2.64
C GLU A 49 4.19 11.96 1.19
N GLU A 50 4.39 13.26 0.96
CA GLU A 50 4.65 13.83 -0.36
C GLU A 50 5.94 13.26 -0.98
N ALA A 51 7.01 13.16 -0.19
CA ALA A 51 8.26 12.55 -0.64
C ALA A 51 8.10 11.07 -1.00
N LEU A 52 7.24 10.34 -0.27
CA LEU A 52 6.91 8.96 -0.57
C LEU A 52 6.05 8.85 -1.84
N GLU A 53 5.04 9.71 -2.02
CA GLU A 53 4.25 9.79 -3.26
C GLU A 53 5.17 9.94 -4.48
N GLU A 54 6.10 10.88 -4.45
CA GLU A 54 7.04 11.08 -5.56
C GLU A 54 7.83 9.82 -5.90
N LEU A 55 8.31 9.09 -4.88
CA LEU A 55 9.04 7.84 -5.05
C LEU A 55 8.13 6.75 -5.63
N LEU A 56 6.91 6.61 -5.09
CA LEU A 56 5.93 5.63 -5.55
C LEU A 56 5.45 5.90 -6.97
N LEU A 57 5.46 7.15 -7.45
CA LEU A 57 5.13 7.49 -8.84
C LEU A 57 6.29 7.24 -9.80
N LYS A 58 7.53 7.43 -9.34
CA LYS A 58 8.72 7.38 -10.20
C LYS A 58 9.41 6.02 -10.20
N CYS A 59 9.29 5.20 -9.15
CA CYS A 59 10.00 3.92 -9.05
C CYS A 59 9.59 2.92 -10.15
N ALA A 60 10.38 1.85 -10.33
CA ALA A 60 10.01 0.76 -11.23
C ALA A 60 8.78 0.00 -10.70
N LEU A 61 7.98 -0.59 -11.59
CA LEU A 61 6.80 -1.37 -11.20
C LEU A 61 7.13 -2.53 -10.23
N SER A 62 8.28 -3.19 -10.43
CA SER A 62 8.78 -4.23 -9.52
C SER A 62 9.07 -3.69 -8.12
N GLU A 63 9.58 -2.47 -8.02
CA GLU A 63 9.87 -1.78 -6.76
C GLU A 63 8.58 -1.39 -6.05
N LEU A 64 7.57 -0.92 -6.80
CA LEU A 64 6.24 -0.62 -6.26
C LEU A 64 5.60 -1.88 -5.64
N ILE A 65 5.58 -3.00 -6.39
CA ILE A 65 5.04 -4.28 -5.89
C ILE A 65 5.81 -4.73 -4.64
N SER A 66 7.13 -4.68 -4.68
CA SER A 66 7.98 -5.04 -3.53
C SER A 66 7.65 -4.18 -2.31
N THR A 67 7.52 -2.86 -2.51
CA THR A 67 7.18 -1.90 -1.46
C THR A 67 5.82 -2.20 -0.85
N LEU A 68 4.78 -2.43 -1.66
CA LEU A 68 3.43 -2.77 -1.19
C LEU A 68 3.44 -4.04 -0.33
N ILE A 69 4.20 -5.06 -0.72
CA ILE A 69 4.34 -6.27 0.10
C ILE A 69 5.05 -5.93 1.40
N ILE A 70 6.20 -5.25 1.35
CA ILE A 70 7.01 -4.93 2.52
C ILE A 70 6.21 -4.13 3.55
N ILE A 71 5.48 -3.10 3.13
CA ILE A 71 4.78 -2.21 4.07
C ILE A 71 3.62 -2.92 4.80
N PHE A 72 3.01 -3.94 4.20
CA PHE A 72 1.94 -4.72 4.84
C PHE A 72 2.42 -6.05 5.42
N LYS A 73 3.64 -6.51 5.13
CA LYS A 73 4.13 -7.84 5.53
C LYS A 73 4.24 -8.01 7.04
N GLU A 74 4.77 -7.02 7.75
CA GLU A 74 5.05 -7.13 9.18
C GLU A 74 3.99 -6.46 10.05
N LYS A 75 3.48 -5.31 9.61
CA LYS A 75 2.52 -4.48 10.33
C LYS A 75 1.55 -3.90 9.32
N TYR A 76 0.28 -3.74 9.68
CA TYR A 76 -0.71 -3.12 8.82
C TYR A 76 -0.36 -1.63 8.65
N ALA A 77 0.20 -1.23 7.51
CA ALA A 77 0.50 0.17 7.20
C ALA A 77 -0.78 0.99 7.02
N ASN A 78 -0.72 2.31 7.25
CA ASN A 78 -1.79 3.21 6.84
C ASN A 78 -1.88 3.21 5.29
N PRO A 79 -3.01 2.77 4.71
CA PRO A 79 -3.16 2.71 3.27
C PRO A 79 -3.42 4.07 2.62
N LEU A 80 -3.89 5.08 3.36
CA LEU A 80 -4.36 6.34 2.78
C LEU A 80 -3.26 7.15 2.07
N PRO A 81 -2.03 7.30 2.61
CA PRO A 81 -0.97 7.99 1.90
C PRO A 81 -0.54 7.27 0.61
N ILE A 82 -0.63 5.93 0.60
CA ILE A 82 -0.37 5.16 -0.63
C ILE A 82 -1.48 5.39 -1.65
N TRP A 83 -2.74 5.27 -1.22
CA TRP A 83 -3.91 5.46 -2.07
C TRP A 83 -3.89 6.85 -2.72
N THR A 84 -3.83 7.90 -1.91
CA THR A 84 -3.75 9.29 -2.40
C THR A 84 -2.52 9.54 -3.27
N GLY A 85 -1.38 8.89 -2.98
CA GLY A 85 -0.15 9.05 -3.73
C GLY A 85 -0.15 8.44 -5.14
N ILE A 86 -0.87 7.35 -5.39
CA ILE A 86 -0.84 6.64 -6.69
C ILE A 86 -2.18 6.54 -7.42
N VAL A 87 -3.26 7.03 -6.81
CA VAL A 87 -4.61 7.03 -7.37
C VAL A 87 -5.12 8.45 -7.60
N ASP A 88 -5.68 8.68 -8.79
CA ASP A 88 -6.57 9.80 -9.07
C ASP A 88 -8.02 9.32 -8.92
N TYR A 89 -8.69 9.80 -7.87
CA TYR A 89 -10.06 9.43 -7.56
C TYR A 89 -11.05 10.44 -8.16
N GLU A 90 -11.93 9.96 -9.04
CA GLU A 90 -13.02 10.77 -9.59
C GLU A 90 -14.26 10.66 -8.69
N ILE A 91 -14.55 11.70 -7.91
CA ILE A 91 -15.66 11.72 -6.94
C ILE A 91 -17.02 11.40 -7.57
N ASN A 92 -17.29 11.95 -8.76
CA ASN A 92 -18.60 11.82 -9.42
C ASN A 92 -18.89 10.40 -9.90
N THR A 93 -17.87 9.70 -10.39
CA THR A 93 -17.97 8.35 -10.96
C THR A 93 -17.55 7.28 -9.95
N LYS A 94 -16.97 7.70 -8.82
CA LYS A 94 -16.31 6.85 -7.82
C LYS A 94 -15.23 5.97 -8.44
N LYS A 95 -14.61 6.44 -9.51
CA LYS A 95 -13.63 5.67 -10.28
C LYS A 95 -12.23 5.97 -9.79
N GLU A 96 -11.45 4.91 -9.61
CA GLU A 96 -10.02 4.99 -9.36
C GLU A 96 -9.26 4.88 -10.68
N ASN A 97 -8.45 5.89 -10.99
CA ASN A 97 -7.50 5.85 -12.09
C ASN A 97 -6.09 5.83 -11.50
N SER A 98 -5.16 5.10 -12.12
CA SER A 98 -3.77 5.16 -11.67
C SER A 98 -3.11 6.44 -12.18
N LYS A 99 -2.38 7.12 -11.30
CA LYS A 99 -1.44 8.19 -11.67
C LYS A 99 -0.23 7.64 -12.46
N ARG A 100 0.00 6.32 -12.44
CA ARG A 100 1.11 5.66 -13.13
C ARG A 100 0.69 5.10 -14.49
N LYS A 101 1.53 5.28 -15.50
CA LYS A 101 1.26 4.80 -16.88
C LYS A 101 1.47 3.30 -17.08
N ASP A 102 2.27 2.67 -16.23
CA ASP A 102 2.53 1.22 -16.25
C ASP A 102 1.45 0.40 -15.52
N ILE A 103 0.43 1.07 -14.97
CA ILE A 103 -0.75 0.46 -14.35
C ILE A 103 -1.98 0.87 -15.16
N LYS A 104 -2.67 -0.11 -15.72
CA LYS A 104 -3.88 0.08 -16.54
C LYS A 104 -5.14 0.22 -15.67
N LYS A 105 -5.21 -0.52 -14.57
CA LYS A 105 -6.29 -0.42 -13.58
C LYS A 105 -5.72 -0.55 -12.18
N ILE A 106 -6.28 0.20 -11.25
CA ILE A 106 -5.97 0.14 -9.84
C ILE A 106 -7.27 0.22 -9.06
N GLN A 107 -7.37 -0.53 -7.96
CA GLN A 107 -8.52 -0.49 -7.09
C GLN A 107 -8.10 -0.80 -5.65
N PHE A 108 -8.36 0.14 -4.74
CA PHE A 108 -8.30 -0.07 -3.31
C PHE A 108 -9.73 -0.28 -2.78
N GLU A 109 -10.01 -1.47 -2.27
CA GLU A 109 -11.31 -1.77 -1.69
C GLU A 109 -11.27 -1.54 -0.17
N PHE A 110 -11.90 -0.46 0.27
CA PHE A 110 -12.10 -0.17 1.69
C PHE A 110 -13.43 -0.76 2.17
N LYS A 111 -13.44 -1.37 3.36
CA LYS A 111 -14.64 -1.95 3.99
C LYS A 111 -14.82 -1.50 5.42
N TYR A 112 -16.07 -1.26 5.81
CA TYR A 112 -16.43 -1.10 7.21
C TYR A 112 -16.27 -2.40 8.00
N GLY A 113 -16.03 -2.26 9.30
CA GLY A 113 -16.19 -3.36 10.26
C GLY A 113 -15.06 -3.48 11.26
N VAL A 114 -14.15 -2.52 11.32
CA VAL A 114 -13.17 -2.35 12.39
C VAL A 114 -13.56 -1.18 13.27
N LYS A 115 -12.99 -1.09 14.47
CA LYS A 115 -13.26 0.00 15.41
C LYS A 115 -12.01 0.84 15.63
N THR A 116 -12.21 2.15 15.78
CA THR A 116 -11.18 3.05 16.28
C THR A 116 -10.92 2.79 17.76
N ASP A 117 -9.85 3.39 18.29
CA ASP A 117 -9.53 3.39 19.72
C ASP A 117 -10.64 4.01 20.59
N PHE A 118 -11.53 4.81 19.98
CA PHE A 118 -12.68 5.44 20.62
C PHE A 118 -13.99 4.65 20.41
N GLY A 119 -13.91 3.47 19.79
CA GLY A 119 -15.05 2.58 19.58
C GLY A 119 -15.96 2.93 18.40
N ALA A 120 -15.65 3.98 17.64
CA ALA A 120 -16.37 4.32 16.42
C ALA A 120 -16.08 3.30 15.32
N ASN A 121 -17.10 2.98 14.50
CA ASN A 121 -16.91 2.13 13.33
C ASN A 121 -16.12 2.90 12.27
N THR A 122 -15.12 2.24 11.67
CA THR A 122 -14.33 2.80 10.58
C THR A 122 -14.02 1.75 9.52
N GLU A 123 -13.41 2.21 8.45
CA GLU A 123 -12.99 1.42 7.31
C GLU A 123 -11.55 0.90 7.47
N TYR A 124 -11.26 -0.21 6.82
CA TYR A 124 -9.91 -0.73 6.62
C TYR A 124 -9.74 -1.12 5.14
N LEU A 125 -8.50 -1.17 4.67
CA LEU A 125 -8.20 -1.72 3.35
C LEU A 125 -8.44 -3.23 3.41
N ASP A 126 -9.41 -3.72 2.65
CA ASP A 126 -9.70 -5.15 2.52
C ASP A 126 -8.78 -5.79 1.47
N ASN A 127 -8.63 -5.14 0.32
CA ASN A 127 -7.74 -5.59 -0.73
C ASN A 127 -7.30 -4.48 -1.69
N LEU A 128 -6.16 -4.71 -2.34
CA LEU A 128 -5.58 -3.87 -3.38
C LEU A 128 -5.41 -4.69 -4.66
N PHE A 129 -6.04 -4.26 -5.75
CA PHE A 129 -5.90 -4.84 -7.07
C PHE A 129 -5.17 -3.90 -8.03
N MET A 130 -4.28 -4.46 -8.86
CA MET A 130 -3.63 -3.79 -9.98
C MET A 130 -3.65 -4.66 -11.24
N GLU A 131 -3.99 -4.05 -12.38
CA GLU A 131 -3.77 -4.60 -13.73
C GLU A 131 -2.65 -3.81 -14.40
N PHE A 132 -1.60 -4.49 -14.86
CA PHE A 132 -0.42 -3.87 -15.44
C PHE A 132 -0.59 -3.60 -16.94
N SER A 133 0.01 -2.51 -17.41
CA SER A 133 0.01 -2.15 -18.83
C SER A 133 0.86 -3.10 -19.69
N SER A 134 1.80 -3.83 -19.08
CA SER A 134 2.65 -4.78 -19.77
C SER A 134 2.88 -6.02 -18.90
N PRO A 135 2.72 -7.23 -19.45
CA PRO A 135 2.89 -8.45 -18.68
C PRO A 135 4.36 -8.71 -18.35
N SER A 136 4.64 -9.29 -17.18
CA SER A 136 5.97 -9.75 -16.77
C SER A 136 5.89 -11.03 -15.97
N GLN A 137 6.67 -12.04 -16.38
CA GLN A 137 6.80 -13.30 -15.64
C GLN A 137 7.54 -13.12 -14.30
N ALA A 138 8.27 -12.02 -14.12
CA ALA A 138 9.06 -11.76 -12.93
C ALA A 138 8.21 -11.44 -11.68
N PHE A 139 6.92 -11.10 -11.84
CA PHE A 139 6.08 -10.69 -10.70
C PHE A 139 5.89 -11.79 -9.66
N LYS A 140 5.81 -13.05 -10.10
CA LYS A 140 5.78 -14.20 -9.18
C LYS A 140 7.01 -14.22 -8.28
N ASP A 141 8.20 -14.13 -8.87
CA ASP A 141 9.46 -14.19 -8.12
C ASP A 141 9.65 -12.97 -7.22
N ILE A 142 9.21 -11.78 -7.67
CA ILE A 142 9.18 -10.57 -6.84
C ILE A 142 8.33 -10.80 -5.60
N VAL A 143 7.11 -11.35 -5.74
CA VAL A 143 6.25 -11.64 -4.59
C VAL A 143 6.92 -12.61 -3.63
N LYS A 144 7.40 -13.75 -4.16
CA LYS A 144 8.04 -14.80 -3.37
C LYS A 144 9.26 -14.30 -2.60
N ASN A 145 10.12 -13.52 -3.24
CA ASN A 145 11.34 -12.97 -2.62
C ASN A 145 11.00 -11.98 -1.50
N ASN A 146 9.98 -11.14 -1.68
CA ASN A 146 9.60 -10.16 -0.67
C ASN A 146 8.85 -10.78 0.52
N LEU A 147 8.25 -11.97 0.34
CA LEU A 147 7.66 -12.76 1.41
C LEU A 147 8.69 -13.56 2.23
N GLN A 148 9.99 -13.49 1.91
CA GLN A 148 11.03 -14.12 2.73
C GLN A 148 10.91 -13.71 4.20
N GLY A 149 11.10 -14.69 5.09
CA GLY A 149 10.89 -14.57 6.53
C GLY A 149 9.46 -14.82 7.00
N LYS A 150 8.48 -14.98 6.10
CA LYS A 150 7.12 -15.41 6.43
C LYS A 150 6.88 -16.88 6.07
N THR A 151 5.98 -17.50 6.82
CA THR A 151 5.44 -18.82 6.47
C THR A 151 4.28 -18.63 5.51
N PHE A 152 4.35 -19.25 4.33
CA PHE A 152 3.30 -19.20 3.33
C PHE A 152 3.19 -20.50 2.54
N THR A 153 2.02 -20.74 1.94
CA THR A 153 1.82 -21.75 0.90
C THR A 153 1.79 -21.09 -0.47
N GLU A 154 2.29 -21.79 -1.48
CA GLU A 154 2.31 -21.35 -2.88
C GLU A 154 1.52 -22.37 -3.69
N ASN A 155 0.47 -21.92 -4.38
CA ASN A 155 -0.33 -22.76 -5.26
C ASN A 155 -0.40 -22.13 -6.65
N GLU A 156 -0.06 -22.89 -7.68
CA GLU A 156 -0.09 -22.43 -9.06
C GLU A 156 -1.18 -23.16 -9.84
N HIS A 157 -2.08 -22.40 -10.47
CA HIS A 157 -3.16 -22.94 -11.28
C HIS A 157 -3.55 -21.94 -12.36
N ASN A 158 -3.66 -22.40 -13.62
CA ASN A 158 -4.05 -21.59 -14.78
C ASN A 158 -3.28 -20.26 -14.91
N ASN A 159 -1.94 -20.31 -14.82
CA ASN A 159 -1.06 -19.14 -14.95
C ASN A 159 -1.32 -18.04 -13.88
N LYS A 160 -1.93 -18.43 -12.76
CA LYS A 160 -2.10 -17.63 -11.56
C LYS A 160 -1.38 -18.33 -10.41
N THR A 161 -0.56 -17.58 -9.69
CA THR A 161 0.06 -18.04 -8.45
C THR A 161 -0.65 -17.38 -7.27
N THR A 162 -1.10 -18.19 -6.33
CA THR A 162 -1.70 -17.74 -5.08
C THR A 162 -0.77 -18.07 -3.93
N PHE A 163 -0.38 -17.04 -3.18
CA PHE A 163 0.34 -17.14 -1.92
C PHE A 163 -0.65 -16.93 -0.78
N VAL A 164 -0.72 -17.87 0.17
CA VAL A 164 -1.50 -17.70 1.41
C VAL A 164 -0.51 -17.57 2.56
N ILE A 165 -0.55 -16.44 3.27
CA ILE A 165 0.49 -16.05 4.22
C ILE A 165 -0.08 -16.15 5.64
N SER A 166 0.66 -16.81 6.53
CA SER A 166 0.31 -16.92 7.95
C SER A 166 1.03 -15.86 8.78
N ASN A 167 0.41 -15.42 9.89
CA ASN A 167 0.99 -14.45 10.84
C ASN A 167 1.48 -13.15 10.16
N SER A 168 0.64 -12.60 9.30
CA SER A 168 0.90 -11.40 8.52
C SER A 168 -0.38 -10.57 8.39
N PRO A 169 -0.29 -9.24 8.33
CA PRO A 169 -1.38 -8.39 7.89
C PRO A 169 -1.81 -8.66 6.45
N ILE A 170 -0.93 -9.25 5.62
CA ILE A 170 -1.31 -9.80 4.31
C ILE A 170 -1.84 -11.21 4.54
N SER A 171 -3.10 -11.47 4.15
CA SER A 171 -3.70 -12.80 4.23
C SER A 171 -3.41 -13.64 2.98
N LYS A 172 -3.42 -13.00 1.80
CA LYS A 172 -3.26 -13.66 0.51
C LYS A 172 -2.69 -12.70 -0.53
N ILE A 173 -1.89 -13.20 -1.46
CA ILE A 173 -1.53 -12.50 -2.69
C ILE A 173 -1.87 -13.41 -3.87
N GLU A 174 -2.61 -12.90 -4.84
CA GLU A 174 -2.80 -13.54 -6.14
C GLU A 174 -2.05 -12.74 -7.20
N VAL A 175 -1.23 -13.42 -8.00
CA VAL A 175 -0.40 -12.79 -9.02
C VAL A 175 -0.47 -13.56 -10.33
N THR A 176 -0.54 -12.83 -11.43
CA THR A 176 -0.38 -13.32 -12.80
C THR A 176 0.69 -12.46 -13.49
N PRO A 177 1.09 -12.76 -14.73
CA PRO A 177 1.98 -11.86 -15.46
C PRO A 177 1.41 -10.45 -15.63
N SER A 178 0.09 -10.26 -15.58
CA SER A 178 -0.57 -8.97 -15.83
C SER A 178 -1.33 -8.40 -14.63
N THR A 179 -1.38 -9.09 -13.49
CA THR A 179 -2.16 -8.64 -12.34
C THR A 179 -1.46 -8.93 -11.01
N PHE A 180 -1.72 -8.08 -10.03
CA PHE A 180 -1.36 -8.27 -8.63
C PHE A 180 -2.56 -7.94 -7.76
N HIS A 181 -2.90 -8.84 -6.84
CA HIS A 181 -4.01 -8.68 -5.92
C HIS A 181 -3.57 -9.05 -4.52
N LEU A 182 -3.49 -8.06 -3.63
CA LEU A 182 -3.10 -8.22 -2.24
C LEU A 182 -4.35 -8.15 -1.37
N PHE A 183 -4.55 -9.13 -0.51
CA PHE A 183 -5.65 -9.20 0.43
C PHE A 183 -5.12 -9.00 1.86
N ILE A 184 -5.85 -8.23 2.64
CA ILE A 184 -5.50 -7.88 4.01
C ILE A 184 -6.25 -8.78 4.99
N ASN A 185 -5.59 -9.10 6.09
CA ASN A 185 -6.22 -9.67 7.27
C ASN A 185 -6.83 -8.54 8.11
N LYS A 186 -8.17 -8.48 8.12
CA LYS A 186 -8.95 -7.51 8.91
C LYS A 186 -8.50 -7.42 10.38
N SER A 187 -8.12 -8.53 11.01
CA SER A 187 -7.73 -8.54 12.43
C SER A 187 -6.40 -7.85 12.71
N SER A 188 -5.64 -7.50 11.66
CA SER A 188 -4.37 -6.79 11.76
C SER A 188 -4.52 -5.27 11.69
N PHE A 189 -5.75 -4.75 11.54
CA PHE A 189 -6.03 -3.31 11.47
C PHE A 189 -5.43 -2.54 12.66
N ILE A 190 -4.95 -1.34 12.36
CA ILE A 190 -4.42 -0.39 13.34
C ILE A 190 -5.13 0.95 13.12
N ASP A 191 -5.69 1.51 14.19
CA ASP A 191 -6.22 2.87 14.19
C ASP A 191 -5.08 3.89 14.26
N TYR A 192 -4.81 4.52 13.13
CA TYR A 192 -3.78 5.55 13.00
C TYR A 192 -4.23 6.93 13.52
N GLY A 193 -5.52 7.12 13.80
CA GLY A 193 -6.05 8.36 14.37
C GLY A 193 -5.95 9.57 13.46
N GLN A 194 -6.14 9.35 12.16
CA GLN A 194 -6.20 10.40 11.13
C GLN A 194 -7.66 10.70 10.77
#